data_AF-T1BG81-F1
#
_entry.id   AF-T1BG81-F1
#
_cell.length_a   1.000
_cell.length_b   1.000
_cell.length_c   1.000
_cell.angle_alpha   90.00
_cell.angle_beta   90.00
_cell.angle_gamma   90.00
#
_symmetry.space_group_name_H-M   'P 1'
#
loop_
_entity.id
_entity.type
_entity.pdbx_description
1 polymer ?
#
loop_
_entity_poly.entity_id
_entity_poly.type
_entity_poly.pdbx_seq_one_letter_code
_entity_poly.pdbx_strand_id
1 'polypeptide(L)'
;MLGLIRALDRDRPEILHAHSHRYGHLLEAAAVARRHSIPFVVSTHYHPADRREPMIKRGLLRGQDFLFGAAVYRRAQAIVVETELERHRVAEFAPRDRIHVIPPGVDSAAWAHAGDGPGPADLPDAYIVYAGRIASNKGLPGLVEAVARLPPEHRLPLVLVGAEWGEGDRIRSTARRWGIEDRIVVLGHRPDPAEYRSIVGH
;
A
#
# COMPACT_ATOMS: atom_id res chain seq x y z
N MET A 1 -16.54 -16.56 13.27
CA MET A 1 -16.13 -15.16 13.48
C MET A 1 -16.63 -14.65 14.83
N LEU A 2 -16.13 -15.19 15.94
CA LEU A 2 -16.33 -14.63 17.30
C LEU A 2 -15.02 -14.59 18.09
N GLY A 3 -13.92 -15.03 17.49
CA GLY A 3 -12.62 -15.13 18.16
C GLY A 3 -12.09 -13.77 18.57
N LEU A 4 -12.20 -12.76 17.68
CA LEU A 4 -11.77 -11.39 17.98
C LEU A 4 -12.62 -10.77 19.09
N ILE A 5 -13.96 -10.85 19.00
CA ILE A 5 -14.85 -10.33 20.05
C ILE A 5 -14.51 -10.94 21.42
N ARG A 6 -14.37 -12.27 21.50
CA ARG A 6 -14.02 -12.96 22.75
C ARG A 6 -12.62 -12.58 23.25
N ALA A 7 -11.66 -12.39 22.35
CA ALA A 7 -10.32 -11.96 22.71
C ALA A 7 -10.33 -10.55 23.29
N LEU A 8 -11.00 -9.59 22.64
CA LEU A 8 -11.09 -8.21 23.11
C LEU A 8 -11.91 -8.10 24.42
N ASP A 9 -12.95 -8.92 24.58
CA ASP A 9 -13.74 -8.97 25.83
C ASP A 9 -12.91 -9.45 27.03
N ARG A 10 -12.00 -10.39 26.78
CA ARG A 10 -11.12 -10.94 27.80
C ARG A 10 -9.97 -9.98 28.12
N ASP A 11 -9.36 -9.39 27.10
CA ASP A 11 -8.19 -8.54 27.21
C ASP A 11 -8.50 -7.16 27.81
N ARG A 12 -9.69 -6.61 27.50
CA ARG A 12 -10.16 -5.28 27.94
C ARG A 12 -9.12 -4.17 27.70
N PRO A 13 -8.75 -3.92 26.44
CA PRO A 13 -7.74 -2.92 26.11
C PRO A 13 -8.22 -1.51 26.46
N GLU A 14 -7.28 -0.63 26.79
CA GLU A 14 -7.55 0.78 27.06
C GLU A 14 -7.90 1.56 25.79
N ILE A 15 -7.39 1.11 24.62
CA ILE A 15 -7.64 1.70 23.31
C ILE A 15 -7.72 0.58 22.27
N LEU A 16 -8.67 0.71 21.33
CA LEU A 16 -8.74 -0.13 20.14
C LEU A 16 -8.28 0.67 18.93
N HIS A 17 -7.18 0.24 18.30
CA HIS A 17 -6.73 0.80 17.03
C HIS A 17 -6.85 -0.25 15.92
N ALA A 18 -7.85 -0.08 15.06
CA ALA A 18 -8.10 -1.01 13.95
C ALA A 18 -7.58 -0.43 12.62
N HIS A 19 -7.00 -1.30 11.80
CA HIS A 19 -6.53 -0.96 10.46
C HIS A 19 -7.44 -1.58 9.41
N SER A 20 -7.59 -0.91 8.26
CA SER A 20 -8.33 -1.30 7.05
C SER A 20 -9.68 -0.59 6.84
N HIS A 21 -10.31 -0.86 5.68
CA HIS A 21 -11.63 -0.35 5.30
C HIS A 21 -12.45 -1.48 4.64
N ARG A 22 -13.75 -1.58 4.97
CA ARG A 22 -14.67 -2.65 4.51
C ARG A 22 -14.30 -4.09 4.94
N TYR A 23 -13.59 -4.25 6.05
CA TYR A 23 -13.34 -5.57 6.62
C TYR A 23 -14.17 -5.80 7.88
N GLY A 24 -14.61 -7.05 8.08
CA GLY A 24 -15.50 -7.43 9.16
C GLY A 24 -14.95 -7.16 10.56
N HIS A 25 -13.63 -7.24 10.75
CA HIS A 25 -13.01 -7.00 12.07
C HIS A 25 -13.20 -5.57 12.57
N LEU A 26 -13.42 -4.58 11.69
CA LEU A 26 -13.75 -3.22 12.11
C LEU A 26 -15.18 -3.13 12.66
N LEU A 27 -16.12 -3.92 12.13
CA LEU A 27 -17.48 -4.00 12.67
C LEU A 27 -17.44 -4.65 14.07
N GLU A 28 -16.66 -5.73 14.21
CA GLU A 28 -16.42 -6.40 15.49
C GLU A 28 -15.76 -5.45 16.50
N ALA A 29 -14.70 -4.75 16.11
CA ALA A 29 -14.01 -3.77 16.96
C ALA A 29 -14.93 -2.61 17.36
N ALA A 30 -15.70 -2.05 16.43
CA ALA A 30 -16.65 -0.98 16.72
C ALA A 30 -17.78 -1.42 17.66
N ALA A 31 -18.23 -2.68 17.57
CA ALA A 31 -19.23 -3.25 18.47
C ALA A 31 -18.68 -3.43 19.89
N VAL A 32 -17.46 -3.97 20.02
CA VAL A 32 -16.78 -4.13 21.31
C VAL A 32 -16.46 -2.78 21.94
N ALA A 33 -15.92 -1.84 21.16
CA ALA A 33 -15.63 -0.46 21.60
C ALA A 33 -16.88 0.19 22.20
N ARG A 34 -18.03 0.07 21.51
CA ARG A 34 -19.30 0.59 22.01
C ARG A 34 -19.77 -0.11 23.28
N ARG A 35 -19.69 -1.44 23.35
CA ARG A 35 -20.18 -2.21 24.49
C ARG A 35 -19.41 -1.90 25.78
N HIS A 36 -18.10 -1.71 25.67
CA HIS A 36 -17.22 -1.48 26.83
C HIS A 36 -16.78 -0.03 27.00
N SER A 37 -17.31 0.89 26.17
CA SER A 37 -16.91 2.30 26.15
C SER A 37 -15.40 2.52 25.98
N ILE A 38 -14.75 1.66 25.17
CA ILE A 38 -13.32 1.75 24.88
C ILE A 38 -13.09 2.80 23.77
N PRO A 39 -12.13 3.73 23.91
CA PRO A 39 -11.67 4.60 22.84
C PRO A 39 -11.29 3.82 21.56
N PHE A 40 -11.80 4.27 20.42
CA PHE A 40 -11.65 3.58 19.14
C PHE A 40 -11.05 4.48 18.07
N VAL A 41 -9.93 4.03 17.52
CA VAL A 41 -9.18 4.69 16.45
C VAL A 41 -9.18 3.79 15.22
N VAL A 42 -9.33 4.38 14.04
CA VAL A 42 -9.31 3.63 12.77
C VAL A 42 -8.32 4.21 11.78
N SER A 43 -7.37 3.40 11.31
CA SER A 43 -6.53 3.70 10.14
C SER A 43 -7.13 3.08 8.89
N THR A 44 -7.55 3.90 7.91
CA THR A 44 -8.48 3.44 6.87
C THR A 44 -7.84 2.65 5.73
N HIS A 45 -6.64 3.02 5.27
CA HIS A 45 -6.01 2.48 4.06
C HIS A 45 -7.02 2.42 2.87
N TYR A 46 -7.79 3.49 2.69
CA TYR A 46 -8.92 3.54 1.77
C TYR A 46 -8.47 3.57 0.32
N HIS A 47 -8.95 2.59 -0.45
CA HIS A 47 -8.82 2.57 -1.90
C HIS A 47 -10.19 2.63 -2.56
N PRO A 48 -10.47 3.68 -3.35
CA PRO A 48 -11.73 3.78 -4.08
C PRO A 48 -11.79 2.70 -5.17
N ALA A 49 -13.00 2.43 -5.67
CA ALA A 49 -13.20 1.54 -6.79
C ALA A 49 -12.38 2.01 -8.02
N ASP A 50 -11.71 1.07 -8.69
CA ASP A 50 -10.97 1.36 -9.92
C ASP A 50 -11.94 1.89 -11.00
N ARG A 51 -11.49 2.85 -11.80
CA ARG A 51 -12.27 3.45 -12.88
C ARG A 51 -12.64 2.42 -13.96
N ARG A 52 -11.88 1.33 -14.09
CA ARG A 52 -12.12 0.21 -15.01
C ARG A 52 -13.26 -0.71 -14.57
N GLU A 53 -13.70 -0.60 -13.31
CA GLU A 53 -14.76 -1.45 -12.77
C GLU A 53 -16.14 -1.07 -13.33
N PRO A 54 -17.05 -2.05 -13.52
CA PRO A 54 -18.41 -1.77 -13.98
C PRO A 54 -19.14 -0.74 -13.10
N MET A 55 -19.96 0.11 -13.72
CA MET A 55 -20.68 1.19 -13.02
C MET A 55 -21.51 0.68 -11.83
N ILE A 56 -22.18 -0.46 -12.00
CA ILE A 56 -22.97 -1.10 -10.94
C ILE A 56 -22.11 -1.46 -9.73
N LYS A 57 -20.94 -2.07 -9.96
CA LYS A 57 -19.98 -2.43 -8.90
C LYS A 57 -19.49 -1.18 -8.17
N ARG A 58 -19.16 -0.12 -8.91
CA ARG A 58 -18.75 1.17 -8.34
C ARG A 58 -19.85 1.77 -7.44
N GLY A 59 -21.11 1.70 -7.88
CA GLY A 59 -22.27 2.13 -7.09
C GLY A 59 -22.45 1.32 -5.82
N LEU A 60 -22.34 -0.02 -5.90
CA LEU A 60 -22.43 -0.90 -4.75
C LEU A 60 -21.32 -0.63 -3.72
N LEU A 61 -20.08 -0.51 -4.18
CA LEU A 61 -18.94 -0.18 -3.32
C LEU A 61 -19.14 1.17 -2.63
N ARG A 62 -19.64 2.18 -3.35
CA ARG A 62 -19.97 3.49 -2.77
C ARG A 62 -21.05 3.34 -1.69
N GLY A 63 -22.11 2.57 -1.94
CA GLY A 63 -23.15 2.28 -0.94
C GLY A 63 -22.57 1.60 0.32
N GLN A 64 -21.66 0.64 0.13
CA GLN A 64 -20.94 -0.01 1.23
C GLN A 64 -20.09 0.99 2.02
N ASP A 65 -19.43 1.95 1.35
CA ASP A 65 -18.62 2.97 2.03
C ASP A 65 -19.47 3.81 2.99
N PHE A 66 -20.68 4.22 2.59
CA PHE A 66 -21.62 4.95 3.44
C PHE A 66 -22.17 4.10 4.61
N LEU A 67 -22.55 2.85 4.35
CA LEU A 67 -23.01 1.93 5.40
C LEU A 67 -21.90 1.68 6.43
N PHE A 68 -20.68 1.48 5.94
CA PHE A 68 -19.51 1.26 6.79
C PHE A 68 -19.14 2.53 7.56
N GLY A 69 -19.23 3.70 6.94
CA GLY A 69 -19.06 4.98 7.62
C GLY A 69 -20.05 5.18 8.77
N ALA A 70 -21.31 4.83 8.56
CA ALA A 70 -22.34 4.86 9.59
C ALA A 70 -22.09 3.84 10.73
N ALA A 71 -21.64 2.64 10.38
CA ALA A 71 -21.41 1.56 11.34
C ALA A 71 -20.11 1.74 12.15
N VAL A 72 -19.02 2.19 11.52
CA VAL A 72 -17.67 2.18 12.08
C VAL A 72 -17.17 3.61 12.32
N TYR A 73 -17.07 4.44 11.29
CA TYR A 73 -16.40 5.74 11.39
C TYR A 73 -17.12 6.74 12.30
N ARG A 74 -18.45 6.71 12.35
CA ARG A 74 -19.21 7.52 13.32
C ARG A 74 -18.96 7.14 14.78
N ARG A 75 -18.48 5.92 15.05
CA ARG A 75 -18.14 5.43 16.39
C ARG A 75 -16.67 5.70 16.75
N ALA A 76 -15.80 5.84 15.77
CA ALA A 76 -14.39 6.17 16.00
C ALA A 76 -14.25 7.59 16.55
N GLN A 77 -13.38 7.73 17.55
CA GLN A 77 -12.98 9.01 18.14
C GLN A 77 -11.93 9.68 17.26
N ALA A 78 -11.09 8.90 16.57
CA ALA A 78 -10.13 9.40 15.59
C ALA A 78 -10.05 8.47 14.38
N ILE A 79 -9.90 9.06 13.20
CA ILE A 79 -9.76 8.38 11.92
C ILE A 79 -8.46 8.85 11.30
N VAL A 80 -7.53 7.93 11.12
CA VAL A 80 -6.22 8.19 10.54
C VAL A 80 -6.24 7.84 9.06
N VAL A 81 -5.83 8.80 8.25
CA VAL A 81 -5.60 8.65 6.80
C VAL A 81 -4.15 9.01 6.50
N GLU A 82 -3.60 8.47 5.42
CA GLU A 82 -2.18 8.63 5.10
C GLU A 82 -1.90 9.91 4.31
N THR A 83 -2.91 10.44 3.60
CA THR A 83 -2.75 11.58 2.69
C THR A 83 -3.94 12.52 2.72
N GLU A 84 -3.74 13.77 2.31
CA GLU A 84 -4.84 14.71 2.09
C GLU A 84 -5.82 14.20 1.03
N LEU A 85 -5.36 13.53 -0.02
CA LEU A 85 -6.24 12.95 -1.02
C LEU A 85 -7.19 11.90 -0.41
N GLU A 86 -6.67 11.05 0.47
CA GLU A 86 -7.47 10.08 1.21
C GLU A 86 -8.45 10.79 2.16
N ARG A 87 -8.00 11.84 2.88
CA ARG A 87 -8.86 12.69 3.72
C ARG A 87 -10.08 13.19 2.95
N HIS A 88 -9.87 13.76 1.77
CA HIS A 88 -10.94 14.30 0.93
C HIS A 88 -11.96 13.22 0.54
N ARG A 89 -11.51 12.00 0.25
CA ARG A 89 -12.37 10.87 -0.13
C ARG A 89 -13.12 10.28 1.05
N VAL A 90 -12.44 10.04 2.16
CA VAL A 90 -13.02 9.47 3.38
C VAL A 90 -14.03 10.45 4.02
N ALA A 91 -13.80 11.76 3.87
CA ALA A 91 -14.71 12.82 4.29
C ALA A 91 -16.10 12.80 3.60
N GLU A 92 -16.30 11.98 2.57
CA GLU A 92 -17.62 11.75 1.96
C GLU A 92 -18.54 10.92 2.87
N PHE A 93 -18.00 10.04 3.70
CA PHE A 93 -18.77 9.09 4.52
C PHE A 93 -18.29 8.97 5.98
N ALA A 94 -17.31 9.77 6.39
CA ALA A 94 -16.81 9.84 7.77
C ALA A 94 -16.93 11.27 8.37
N PRO A 95 -17.01 11.42 9.71
CA PRO A 95 -17.02 12.73 10.36
C PRO A 95 -15.72 13.50 10.11
N ARG A 96 -15.81 14.64 9.42
CA ARG A 96 -14.64 15.43 8.96
C ARG A 96 -13.76 15.94 10.09
N ASP A 97 -14.38 16.27 11.22
CA ASP A 97 -13.76 16.75 12.45
C ASP A 97 -12.91 15.68 13.16
N ARG A 98 -13.07 14.42 12.76
CA ARG A 98 -12.33 13.27 13.33
C ARG A 98 -11.27 12.69 12.41
N ILE A 99 -11.04 13.29 11.23
CA ILE A 99 -10.06 12.79 10.26
C ILE A 99 -8.73 13.52 10.42
N HIS A 100 -7.69 12.75 10.72
CA HIS A 100 -6.32 13.19 10.91
C HIS A 100 -5.41 12.59 9.83
N VAL A 101 -4.62 13.43 9.18
CA VAL A 101 -3.61 12.97 8.21
C VAL A 101 -2.34 12.64 8.96
N ILE A 102 -2.00 11.35 9.01
CA ILE A 102 -0.75 10.84 9.62
C ILE A 102 -0.14 9.84 8.63
N PRO A 103 0.89 10.25 7.88
CA PRO A 103 1.58 9.36 6.95
C PRO A 103 2.24 8.18 7.70
N PRO A 104 2.43 7.03 7.03
CA PRO A 104 3.19 5.92 7.59
C PRO A 104 4.59 6.36 8.01
N GLY A 105 5.02 5.94 9.19
CA GLY A 105 6.38 6.19 9.67
C GLY A 105 7.41 5.39 8.87
N VAL A 106 8.60 5.95 8.71
CA VAL A 106 9.80 5.28 8.18
C VAL A 106 10.85 5.29 9.27
N ASP A 107 11.52 4.16 9.50
CA ASP A 107 12.64 4.06 10.44
C ASP A 107 13.87 4.77 9.86
N SER A 108 14.00 6.06 10.15
CA SER A 108 15.09 6.88 9.62
C SER A 108 16.48 6.37 10.02
N ALA A 109 16.62 5.72 11.17
CA ALA A 109 17.91 5.17 11.61
C ALA A 109 18.32 3.97 10.75
N ALA A 110 17.37 3.09 10.44
CA ALA A 110 17.62 1.97 9.54
C ALA A 110 17.97 2.42 8.11
N TRP A 111 17.42 3.55 7.66
CA TRP A 111 17.66 4.10 6.32
C TRP A 111 18.87 5.04 6.22
N ALA A 112 19.44 5.49 7.33
CA ALA A 112 20.67 6.29 7.33
C ALA A 112 21.88 5.53 6.76
N HIS A 113 21.82 4.20 6.80
CA HIS A 113 22.81 3.25 6.26
C HIS A 113 22.30 2.53 5.02
N ALA A 114 21.36 3.12 4.28
CA ALA A 114 20.93 2.54 3.01
C ALA A 114 22.10 2.55 2.01
N GLY A 115 22.26 1.48 1.24
CA GLY A 115 23.46 1.24 0.42
C GLY A 115 24.63 0.59 1.17
N ASP A 116 24.68 0.65 2.51
CA ASP A 116 25.72 -0.02 3.30
C ASP A 116 25.43 -1.52 3.40
N GLY A 117 26.27 -2.35 2.77
CA GLY A 117 26.20 -3.80 2.83
C GLY A 117 26.40 -4.46 1.47
N PRO A 118 26.66 -5.78 1.41
CA PRO A 118 26.75 -6.47 0.14
C PRO A 118 25.37 -6.43 -0.54
N GLY A 119 25.25 -5.63 -1.61
CA GLY A 119 24.15 -5.77 -2.56
C GLY A 119 24.18 -7.14 -3.23
N PRO A 120 23.08 -7.56 -3.89
CA PRO A 120 23.11 -8.70 -4.78
C PRO A 120 24.29 -8.59 -5.75
N ALA A 121 25.03 -9.69 -5.94
CA ALA A 121 26.28 -9.71 -6.71
C ALA A 121 26.13 -9.20 -8.17
N ASP A 122 24.92 -9.30 -8.73
CA ASP A 122 24.62 -8.97 -10.12
C ASP A 122 23.93 -7.60 -10.29
N LEU A 123 24.09 -6.69 -9.33
CA LEU A 123 23.60 -5.33 -9.48
C LEU A 123 24.47 -4.53 -10.48
N PRO A 124 23.86 -3.76 -11.40
CA PRO A 124 24.60 -2.79 -12.21
C PRO A 124 25.23 -1.67 -11.36
N ASP A 125 26.32 -1.08 -11.83
CA ASP A 125 26.99 0.05 -11.16
C ASP A 125 26.08 1.29 -11.00
N ALA A 126 25.15 1.47 -11.95
CA ALA A 126 24.16 2.54 -11.94
C ALA A 126 22.84 2.01 -12.53
N TYR A 127 21.72 2.32 -11.88
CA TYR A 127 20.41 1.81 -12.28
C TYR A 127 19.26 2.68 -11.78
N ILE A 128 18.10 2.46 -12.38
CA ILE A 128 16.81 2.94 -11.90
C ILE A 128 16.18 1.79 -11.12
N VAL A 129 15.65 2.06 -9.92
CA VAL A 129 15.01 1.03 -9.09
C VAL A 129 13.51 1.26 -8.97
N TYR A 130 12.75 0.18 -9.11
CA TYR A 130 11.38 0.07 -8.62
C TYR A 130 11.34 -0.94 -7.49
N ALA A 131 10.71 -0.56 -6.37
CA ALA A 131 10.61 -1.41 -5.21
C ALA A 131 9.15 -1.52 -4.73
N GLY A 132 8.57 -2.72 -4.89
CA GLY A 132 7.19 -3.01 -4.54
C GLY A 132 6.65 -4.25 -5.26
N ARG A 133 5.43 -4.68 -4.92
CA ARG A 133 4.80 -5.83 -5.63
C ARG A 133 4.78 -5.59 -7.14
N ILE A 134 5.11 -6.61 -7.92
CA ILE A 134 5.03 -6.56 -9.38
C ILE A 134 3.59 -6.90 -9.77
N ALA A 135 2.74 -5.88 -9.79
CA ALA A 135 1.30 -6.02 -9.95
C ALA A 135 0.73 -5.02 -10.96
N SER A 136 -0.40 -5.35 -11.58
CA SER A 136 -1.04 -4.58 -12.63
C SER A 136 -1.42 -3.14 -12.25
N ASN A 137 -1.73 -2.89 -10.97
CA ASN A 137 -2.05 -1.56 -10.48
C ASN A 137 -0.82 -0.65 -10.26
N LYS A 138 0.39 -1.14 -10.54
CA LYS A 138 1.65 -0.40 -10.37
C LYS A 138 2.16 0.25 -11.65
N GLY A 139 1.54 -0.06 -12.80
CA GLY A 139 1.87 0.59 -14.07
C GLY A 139 3.27 0.29 -14.59
N LEU A 140 3.87 -0.84 -14.21
CA LEU A 140 5.25 -1.19 -14.54
C LEU A 140 5.57 -1.27 -16.05
N PRO A 141 4.66 -1.71 -16.93
CA PRO A 141 4.88 -1.58 -18.37
C PRO A 141 5.11 -0.11 -18.82
N GLY A 142 4.43 0.84 -18.20
CA GLY A 142 4.63 2.27 -18.45
C GLY A 142 5.99 2.77 -17.96
N LEU A 143 6.51 2.21 -16.85
CA LEU A 143 7.85 2.50 -16.37
C LEU A 143 8.92 1.98 -17.35
N VAL A 144 8.75 0.76 -17.87
CA VAL A 144 9.64 0.20 -18.91
C VAL A 144 9.65 1.10 -20.15
N GLU A 145 8.47 1.53 -20.61
CA GLU A 145 8.36 2.45 -21.74
C GLU A 145 9.01 3.81 -21.46
N ALA A 146 8.87 4.34 -20.24
CA ALA A 146 9.52 5.59 -19.85
C ALA A 146 11.05 5.49 -19.93
N VAL A 147 11.62 4.38 -19.43
CA VAL A 147 13.06 4.12 -19.53
C VAL A 147 13.50 3.99 -20.99
N ALA A 148 12.74 3.26 -21.82
CA ALA A 148 13.04 3.10 -23.24
C ALA A 148 13.09 4.44 -24.01
N ARG A 149 12.29 5.43 -23.60
CA ARG A 149 12.21 6.74 -24.23
C ARG A 149 13.33 7.71 -23.79
N LEU A 150 14.11 7.36 -22.77
CA LEU A 150 15.27 8.17 -22.38
C LEU A 150 16.33 8.17 -23.50
N PRO A 151 17.10 9.27 -23.63
CA PRO A 151 18.29 9.29 -24.47
C PRO A 151 19.23 8.10 -24.15
N PRO A 152 19.93 7.52 -25.13
CA PRO A 152 20.78 6.35 -24.92
C PRO A 152 21.76 6.47 -23.74
N GLU A 153 22.35 7.64 -23.55
CA GLU A 153 23.28 7.98 -22.48
C GLU A 153 22.65 8.01 -21.07
N HIS A 154 21.32 8.12 -20.99
CA HIS A 154 20.56 8.14 -19.74
C HIS A 154 19.74 6.86 -19.52
N ARG A 155 19.80 5.90 -20.45
CA ARG A 155 19.04 4.65 -20.40
C ARG A 155 19.72 3.63 -19.49
N LEU A 156 19.69 3.92 -18.20
CA LEU A 156 20.20 3.02 -17.17
C LEU A 156 19.36 1.72 -17.09
N PRO A 157 19.96 0.59 -16.66
CA PRO A 157 19.20 -0.61 -16.29
C PRO A 157 18.07 -0.31 -15.31
N LEU A 158 16.93 -0.97 -15.49
CA LEU A 158 15.78 -0.92 -14.58
C LEU A 158 15.76 -2.18 -13.71
N VAL A 159 15.99 -2.00 -12.41
CA VAL A 159 15.95 -3.06 -11.40
C VAL A 159 14.55 -3.08 -10.75
N LEU A 160 13.87 -4.22 -10.87
CA LEU A 160 12.55 -4.47 -10.29
C LEU A 160 12.67 -5.37 -9.05
N VAL A 161 12.35 -4.84 -7.89
CA VAL A 161 12.41 -5.54 -6.59
C VAL A 161 11.01 -5.74 -6.04
N GLY A 162 10.64 -6.99 -5.76
CA GLY A 162 9.38 -7.36 -5.13
C GLY A 162 8.77 -8.65 -5.68
N ALA A 163 7.78 -9.19 -4.95
CA ALA A 163 7.10 -10.42 -5.36
C ALA A 163 6.34 -10.23 -6.68
N GLU A 164 6.34 -11.27 -7.51
CA GLU A 164 5.55 -11.35 -8.74
C GLU A 164 4.06 -11.59 -8.42
N TRP A 165 3.18 -10.77 -9.00
CA TRP A 165 1.73 -10.82 -8.82
C TRP A 165 0.98 -10.72 -10.16
N GLY A 166 1.58 -11.24 -11.23
CA GLY A 166 0.92 -11.48 -12.53
C GLY A 166 1.18 -10.41 -13.60
N GLU A 167 2.19 -9.54 -13.43
CA GLU A 167 2.54 -8.49 -14.40
C GLU A 167 3.84 -8.78 -15.18
N GLY A 168 4.61 -9.80 -14.78
CA GLY A 168 5.90 -10.15 -15.39
C GLY A 168 5.89 -10.35 -16.90
N ASP A 169 4.87 -11.02 -17.47
CA ASP A 169 4.76 -11.21 -18.93
C ASP A 169 4.53 -9.90 -19.69
N ARG A 170 3.75 -8.98 -19.09
CA ARG A 170 3.51 -7.66 -19.69
C ARG A 170 4.76 -6.80 -19.65
N ILE A 171 5.54 -6.88 -18.58
CA ILE A 171 6.83 -6.21 -18.46
C ILE A 171 7.79 -6.75 -19.53
N ARG A 172 7.98 -8.07 -19.61
CA ARG A 172 8.85 -8.71 -20.62
C ARG A 172 8.44 -8.39 -22.05
N SER A 173 7.15 -8.48 -22.36
CA SER A 173 6.65 -8.16 -23.71
C SER A 173 6.82 -6.68 -24.05
N THR A 174 6.70 -5.79 -23.07
CA THR A 174 6.94 -4.36 -23.28
C THR A 174 8.42 -4.07 -23.51
N ALA A 175 9.31 -4.66 -22.72
CA ALA A 175 10.75 -4.55 -22.92
C ALA A 175 11.15 -5.04 -24.34
N ARG A 176 10.60 -6.19 -24.78
CA ARG A 176 10.79 -6.74 -26.14
C ARG A 176 10.36 -5.80 -27.25
N ARG A 177 9.19 -5.15 -27.10
CA ARG A 177 8.72 -4.20 -28.10
C ARG A 177 9.62 -2.96 -28.22
N TRP A 178 10.30 -2.59 -27.14
CA TRP A 178 11.18 -1.43 -27.09
C TRP A 178 12.67 -1.77 -27.28
N GLY A 179 13.04 -3.06 -27.36
CA GLY A 179 14.41 -3.51 -27.56
C GLY A 179 15.33 -3.20 -26.38
N ILE A 180 14.83 -3.31 -25.15
CA ILE A 180 15.57 -3.01 -23.91
C ILE A 180 15.54 -4.16 -22.89
N GLU A 181 15.32 -5.40 -23.34
CA GLU A 181 15.25 -6.57 -22.47
C GLU A 181 16.54 -6.79 -21.66
N ASP A 182 17.68 -6.50 -22.26
CA ASP A 182 19.01 -6.56 -21.65
C ASP A 182 19.18 -5.55 -20.51
N ARG A 183 18.28 -4.56 -20.43
CA ARG A 183 18.27 -3.52 -19.40
C ARG A 183 17.29 -3.80 -18.27
N ILE A 184 16.51 -4.88 -18.30
CA ILE A 184 15.54 -5.19 -17.25
C ILE A 184 16.08 -6.28 -16.33
N VAL A 185 16.31 -5.92 -15.06
CA VAL A 185 16.74 -6.85 -14.01
C VAL A 185 15.58 -7.08 -13.06
N VAL A 186 15.20 -8.33 -12.81
CA VAL A 186 14.12 -8.67 -11.87
C VAL A 186 14.71 -9.47 -10.71
N LEU A 187 14.74 -8.86 -9.52
CA LEU A 187 15.32 -9.48 -8.33
C LEU A 187 14.30 -10.25 -7.49
N GLY A 188 13.00 -10.10 -7.75
CA GLY A 188 11.96 -10.74 -6.96
C GLY A 188 11.89 -10.20 -5.52
N HIS A 189 11.20 -10.92 -4.63
CA HIS A 189 11.04 -10.49 -3.23
C HIS A 189 12.34 -10.65 -2.43
N ARG A 190 12.70 -9.61 -1.66
CA ARG A 190 13.80 -9.61 -0.71
C ARG A 190 13.23 -9.71 0.71
N PRO A 191 13.41 -10.83 1.43
CA PRO A 191 12.86 -11.00 2.77
C PRO A 191 13.69 -10.27 3.83
N ASP A 192 14.99 -10.05 3.58
CA ASP A 192 15.87 -9.29 4.45
C ASP A 192 15.75 -7.78 4.17
N PRO A 193 15.32 -6.97 5.15
CA PRO A 193 15.29 -5.52 5.02
C PRO A 193 16.66 -4.89 4.72
N ALA A 194 17.77 -5.50 5.14
CA ALA A 194 19.12 -5.00 4.85
C ALA A 194 19.46 -5.12 3.36
N GLU A 195 19.20 -6.29 2.75
CA GLU A 195 19.36 -6.51 1.32
C GLU A 195 18.44 -5.58 0.51
N TYR A 196 17.21 -5.35 0.97
CA TYR A 196 16.32 -4.38 0.32
C TYR A 196 16.89 -2.95 0.34
N ARG A 197 17.44 -2.52 1.48
CA ARG A 197 18.05 -1.19 1.61
C ARG A 197 19.37 -1.04 0.85
N SER A 198 20.16 -2.10 0.69
CA SER A 198 21.38 -2.04 -0.12
C SER A 198 21.07 -1.88 -1.62
N ILE A 199 19.91 -2.34 -2.09
CA ILE A 199 19.45 -2.11 -3.47
C ILE A 199 18.84 -0.71 -3.65
N VAL A 200 18.10 -0.19 -2.66
CA VAL A 200 17.41 1.09 -2.81
C VAL A 200 18.30 2.30 -2.50
N GLY A 201 19.30 2.14 -1.64
CA GLY A 201 20.21 3.21 -1.22
C GLY A 201 21.53 3.31 -1.98
N HIS A 202 21.74 2.46 -3.00
CA HIS A 202 22.94 2.49 -3.85
C HIS A 202 22.96 3.71 -4.78
#